data_AF-A0A1V4JI63-F1
#
_entry.id   AF-A0A1V4JI63-F1
#
_cell.length_a   1.000
_cell.length_b   1.000
_cell.length_c   1.000
_cell.angle_alpha   90.00
_cell.angle_beta   90.00
_cell.angle_gamma   90.00
#
_symmetry.space_group_name_H-M   'P 1'
#
loop_
_entity.id
_entity.type
_entity.pdbx_description
1 polymer ?
#
loop_
_entity_poly.entity_id
_entity_poly.type
_entity_poly.pdbx_seq_one_letter_code
_entity_poly.pdbx_strand_id
1 'polypeptide(L)'
;MGQKPITFLRQVTALCVYPELLNDKSIPSDAKDRAKRLLAACGGQSAGAYSASPGIELVRQHVARFLQQRDGVAADPQNVFLATGASDAIVQILKLLVSGSGTSRTGVLVPIPQYPLYSATVAELDAVQLGYYLAEEQCWALEVAELRRVLTKARQHCCPRVLCIINPGNPTGQVQSRQCIEDVIKFAYEENLFLMADEVYQDNIYAEGSAFYSFKKVLSEMGPPYSKTVELASFHSISKGFMGE
;
A
#
# COMPACT_ATOMS: atom_id res chain seq x y z
N MET A 1 10.70 -21.73 6.69
CA MET A 1 11.54 -21.43 5.51
C MET A 1 12.76 -20.67 6.00
N GLY A 2 13.98 -21.13 5.70
CA GLY A 2 15.22 -20.71 6.37
C GLY A 2 15.77 -19.33 6.01
N GLN A 3 14.91 -18.34 5.77
CA GLN A 3 15.33 -16.96 5.52
C GLN A 3 16.09 -16.45 6.73
N LYS A 4 17.32 -15.98 6.50
CA LYS A 4 18.12 -15.38 7.55
C LYS A 4 17.67 -13.93 7.76
N PRO A 5 17.39 -13.57 9.01
CA PRO A 5 17.12 -12.20 9.41
C PRO A 5 18.21 -11.19 9.07
N ILE A 6 17.82 -9.95 8.85
CA ILE A 6 18.71 -8.80 8.66
C ILE A 6 19.19 -8.32 10.02
N THR A 7 20.47 -8.56 10.28
CA THR A 7 21.15 -8.26 11.55
C THR A 7 20.95 -6.81 11.99
N PHE A 8 21.07 -5.85 11.07
CA PHE A 8 20.94 -4.42 11.40
C PHE A 8 19.56 -4.07 11.97
N LEU A 9 18.49 -4.59 11.37
CA LEU A 9 17.12 -4.33 11.85
C LEU A 9 16.93 -4.89 13.26
N ARG A 10 17.41 -6.11 13.50
CA ARG A 10 17.36 -6.74 14.83
C ARG A 10 18.13 -5.99 15.88
N GLN A 11 19.34 -5.53 15.56
CA GLN A 11 20.16 -4.74 16.47
C GLN A 11 19.46 -3.45 16.86
N VAL A 12 18.92 -2.71 15.89
CA VAL A 12 18.17 -1.47 16.15
C VAL A 12 16.93 -1.73 17.01
N THR A 13 16.14 -2.75 16.67
CA THR A 13 14.94 -3.11 17.44
C THR A 13 15.31 -3.53 18.87
N ALA A 14 16.34 -4.36 19.05
CA ALA A 14 16.80 -4.78 20.38
C ALA A 14 17.26 -3.58 21.22
N LEU A 15 17.99 -2.63 20.63
CA LEU A 15 18.41 -1.40 21.29
C LEU A 15 17.22 -0.50 21.68
N CYS A 16 16.16 -0.44 20.86
CA CYS A 16 14.96 0.32 21.19
C CYS A 16 14.14 -0.32 22.32
N VAL A 17 14.11 -1.66 22.39
CA VAL A 17 13.35 -2.41 23.41
C VAL A 17 14.13 -2.52 24.72
N TYR A 18 15.47 -2.64 24.65
CA TYR A 18 16.35 -2.73 25.81
C TYR A 18 17.53 -1.74 25.70
N PRO A 19 17.32 -0.45 26.03
CA PRO A 19 18.31 0.60 25.83
C PRO A 19 19.64 0.44 26.59
N GLU A 20 19.72 -0.41 27.62
CA GLU A 20 20.99 -0.71 28.31
C GLU A 20 22.05 -1.29 27.35
N LEU A 21 21.61 -1.97 26.27
CA LEU A 21 22.46 -2.48 25.21
C LEU A 21 23.21 -1.38 24.44
N LEU A 22 22.87 -0.10 24.59
CA LEU A 22 23.65 1.01 24.01
C LEU A 22 25.11 1.02 24.51
N ASN A 23 25.36 0.46 25.70
CA ASN A 23 26.70 0.33 26.29
C ASN A 23 27.49 -0.88 25.76
N ASP A 24 26.85 -1.81 25.04
CA ASP A 24 27.48 -3.02 24.53
C ASP A 24 28.43 -2.70 23.37
N LYS A 25 29.73 -2.98 23.53
CA LYS A 25 30.77 -2.69 22.53
C LYS A 25 30.68 -3.54 21.26
N SER A 26 29.97 -4.66 21.30
CA SER A 26 29.78 -5.56 20.15
C SER A 26 28.76 -5.04 19.13
N ILE A 27 27.90 -4.11 19.54
CA ILE A 27 26.86 -3.55 18.66
C ILE A 27 27.43 -2.37 17.86
N PRO A 28 27.28 -2.36 16.52
CA PRO A 28 27.75 -1.28 15.66
C PRO A 28 27.21 0.11 16.04
N SER A 29 28.02 1.14 15.84
CA SER A 29 27.67 2.52 16.23
C SER A 29 26.49 3.08 15.44
N ASP A 30 26.36 2.74 14.17
CA ASP A 30 25.26 3.16 13.30
C ASP A 30 23.90 2.59 13.76
N ALA A 31 23.87 1.35 14.25
CA ALA A 31 22.68 0.76 14.87
C ALA A 31 22.29 1.52 16.16
N LYS A 32 23.28 1.84 17.00
CA LYS A 32 23.07 2.66 18.21
C LYS A 32 22.56 4.05 17.89
N ASP A 33 23.15 4.72 16.90
CA ASP A 33 22.75 6.05 16.47
C ASP A 33 21.36 6.06 15.83
N ARG A 34 20.97 4.98 15.15
CA ARG A 34 19.59 4.79 14.68
C ARG A 34 18.63 4.63 15.86
N ALA A 35 18.94 3.77 16.82
CA ALA A 35 18.08 3.52 17.98
C ALA A 35 17.90 4.78 18.85
N LYS A 36 18.99 5.50 19.15
CA LYS A 36 18.94 6.78 19.90
C LYS A 36 18.02 7.80 19.23
N ARG A 37 18.11 7.96 17.90
CA ARG A 37 17.24 8.87 17.14
C ARG A 37 15.76 8.46 17.20
N LEU A 38 15.47 7.15 17.12
CA LEU A 38 14.11 6.65 17.22
C LEU A 38 13.53 6.87 18.63
N LEU A 39 14.28 6.49 19.67
CA LEU A 39 13.88 6.70 21.06
C LEU A 39 13.66 8.19 21.35
N ALA A 40 14.57 9.08 20.90
CA ALA A 40 14.41 10.52 21.08
C ALA A 40 13.13 11.11 20.44
N ALA A 41 12.56 10.44 19.43
CA ALA A 41 11.31 10.83 18.82
C ALA A 41 10.05 10.27 19.53
N CYS A 42 10.23 9.38 20.50
CA CYS A 42 9.14 8.84 21.31
C CYS A 42 8.95 9.67 22.59
N GLY A 43 7.71 9.72 23.09
CA GLY A 43 7.40 10.32 24.39
C GLY A 43 8.20 9.63 25.51
N GLY A 44 8.83 10.42 26.38
CA GLY A 44 9.65 9.88 27.47
C GLY A 44 10.85 9.04 27.02
N GLN A 45 11.26 9.16 25.75
CA GLN A 45 12.34 8.38 25.14
C GLN A 45 12.14 6.86 25.21
N SER A 46 10.88 6.42 25.23
CA SER A 46 10.52 5.01 25.40
C SER A 46 9.70 4.50 24.21
N ALA A 47 10.06 3.33 23.70
CA ALA A 47 9.29 2.65 22.66
C ALA A 47 7.88 2.23 23.14
N GLY A 48 7.62 2.20 24.44
CA GLY A 48 6.31 1.87 25.02
C GLY A 48 5.35 3.05 25.19
N ALA A 49 5.78 4.28 24.87
CA ALA A 49 4.92 5.44 24.98
C ALA A 49 3.92 5.54 23.83
N TYR A 50 2.76 6.15 24.09
CA TYR A 50 1.83 6.51 23.02
C TYR A 50 2.50 7.42 21.99
N SER A 51 2.19 7.18 20.72
CA SER A 51 2.54 8.07 19.61
C SER A 51 1.33 8.89 19.16
N ALA A 52 1.55 9.89 18.31
CA ALA A 52 0.45 10.57 17.64
C ALA A 52 -0.36 9.57 16.79
N SER A 53 -1.67 9.80 16.61
CA SER A 53 -2.56 8.83 15.93
C SER A 53 -2.09 8.40 14.53
N PRO A 54 -1.55 9.28 13.66
CA PRO A 54 -0.98 8.86 12.37
C PRO A 54 0.34 8.10 12.48
N GLY A 55 0.96 8.07 13.67
CA GLY A 55 2.25 7.47 13.95
C GLY A 55 3.34 8.49 14.33
N ILE A 56 4.46 7.97 14.83
CA ILE A 56 5.66 8.75 15.22
C ILE A 56 6.10 9.65 14.07
N GLU A 57 6.19 10.95 14.32
CA GLU A 57 6.45 11.96 13.28
C GLU A 57 7.76 11.70 12.53
N LEU A 58 8.85 11.41 13.25
CA LEU A 58 10.14 11.09 12.65
C LEU A 58 10.05 9.91 11.67
N VAL A 59 9.25 8.88 12.00
CA VAL A 59 9.06 7.71 11.14
C VAL A 59 8.27 8.09 9.90
N ARG A 60 7.20 8.88 10.03
CA ARG A 60 6.45 9.40 8.87
C ARG A 60 7.31 10.26 7.94
N GLN A 61 8.19 11.11 8.50
CA GLN A 61 9.16 11.88 7.72
C GLN A 61 10.15 10.99 6.98
N HIS A 62 10.61 9.89 7.60
CA HIS A 62 11.47 8.91 6.94
C HIS A 62 10.76 8.18 5.80
N VAL A 63 9.49 7.78 6.00
CA VAL A 63 8.67 7.17 4.95
C VAL A 63 8.46 8.13 3.79
N ALA A 64 8.09 9.38 4.05
CA ALA A 64 7.95 10.39 3.00
C ALA A 64 9.25 10.60 2.20
N ARG A 65 10.40 10.66 2.88
CA ARG A 65 11.71 10.75 2.23
C ARG A 65 12.01 9.52 1.37
N PHE A 66 11.72 8.32 1.86
CA PHE A 66 11.86 7.08 1.10
C PHE A 66 10.99 7.11 -0.17
N LEU A 67 9.72 7.49 -0.05
CA LEU A 67 8.81 7.61 -1.20
C LEU A 67 9.32 8.64 -2.21
N GLN A 68 9.84 9.78 -1.75
CA GLN A 68 10.42 10.79 -2.63
C GLN A 68 11.67 10.29 -3.36
N GLN A 69 12.54 9.56 -2.67
CA GLN A 69 13.74 8.97 -3.27
C GLN A 69 13.39 7.90 -4.31
N ARG A 70 12.41 7.03 -3.99
CA ARG A 70 11.92 5.99 -4.89
C ARG A 70 11.26 6.57 -6.14
N ASP A 71 10.38 7.56 -5.96
CA ASP A 71 9.52 8.05 -7.04
C ASP A 71 10.13 9.21 -7.83
N GLY A 72 11.06 9.96 -7.23
CA GLY A 72 11.54 11.25 -7.75
C GLY A 72 10.51 12.39 -7.59
N VAL A 73 9.45 12.15 -6.83
CA VAL A 73 8.33 13.09 -6.62
C VAL A 73 8.15 13.35 -5.13
N ALA A 74 7.98 14.61 -4.73
CA ALA A 74 7.75 14.99 -3.34
C ALA A 74 6.63 14.15 -2.68
N ALA A 75 6.83 13.84 -1.41
CA ALA A 75 5.84 13.17 -0.57
C ALA A 75 5.71 13.95 0.74
N ASP A 76 4.48 14.16 1.19
CA ASP A 76 4.18 14.90 2.42
C ASP A 76 4.04 13.91 3.59
N PRO A 77 4.80 14.05 4.68
CA PRO A 77 4.63 13.26 5.91
C PRO A 77 3.21 13.34 6.52
N GLN A 78 2.43 14.38 6.22
CA GLN A 78 1.04 14.51 6.67
C GLN A 78 0.10 13.52 5.95
N ASN A 79 0.49 13.04 4.77
CA ASN A 79 -0.24 12.03 4.00
C ASN A 79 0.24 10.60 4.30
N VAL A 80 1.10 10.41 5.31
CA VAL A 80 1.61 9.11 5.73
C VAL A 80 0.92 8.71 7.02
N PHE A 81 0.29 7.53 7.02
CA PHE A 81 -0.34 6.93 8.19
C PHE A 81 0.32 5.58 8.46
N LEU A 82 0.85 5.41 9.67
CA LEU A 82 1.37 4.13 10.14
C LEU A 82 0.22 3.27 10.63
N ALA A 83 0.23 1.99 10.29
CA ALA A 83 -0.82 1.03 10.63
C ALA A 83 -0.20 -0.30 11.07
N THR A 84 -1.04 -1.17 11.65
CA THR A 84 -0.62 -2.52 12.06
C THR A 84 -0.59 -3.45 10.85
N GLY A 85 0.37 -3.21 9.96
CA GLY A 85 0.47 -3.85 8.65
C GLY A 85 -0.52 -3.29 7.62
N ALA A 86 -0.32 -3.66 6.36
CA ALA A 86 -1.18 -3.22 5.26
C ALA A 86 -2.64 -3.69 5.43
N SER A 87 -2.85 -4.86 6.06
CA SER A 87 -4.19 -5.42 6.25
C SER A 87 -5.10 -4.50 7.06
N ASP A 88 -4.60 -3.95 8.17
CA ASP A 88 -5.34 -2.99 9.00
C ASP A 88 -5.65 -1.72 8.20
N ALA A 89 -4.66 -1.16 7.51
CA ALA A 89 -4.84 0.04 6.68
C ALA A 89 -5.91 -0.14 5.58
N ILE A 90 -5.90 -1.28 4.88
CA ILE A 90 -6.89 -1.62 3.85
C ILE A 90 -8.30 -1.67 4.45
N VAL A 91 -8.46 -2.33 5.60
CA VAL A 91 -9.74 -2.44 6.31
C VAL A 91 -10.26 -1.05 6.73
N GLN A 92 -9.40 -0.18 7.28
CA GLN A 92 -9.81 1.16 7.71
C GLN A 92 -10.26 2.03 6.53
N ILE A 93 -9.55 1.99 5.40
CA ILE A 93 -9.94 2.76 4.20
C ILE A 93 -11.25 2.24 3.62
N LEU A 94 -11.45 0.91 3.54
CA LEU A 94 -12.74 0.37 3.10
C LEU A 94 -13.88 0.75 4.04
N LYS A 95 -13.66 0.70 5.37
CA LYS A 95 -14.65 1.15 6.37
C LYS A 95 -15.07 2.61 6.17
N LEU A 96 -14.14 3.48 5.78
CA LEU A 96 -14.43 4.88 5.50
C LEU A 96 -15.26 5.07 4.22
N LEU A 97 -15.02 4.24 3.19
CA LEU A 97 -15.62 4.41 1.86
C LEU A 97 -16.95 3.66 1.68
N VAL A 98 -17.18 2.61 2.46
CA VAL A 98 -18.40 1.80 2.35
C VAL A 98 -19.59 2.52 2.98
N SER A 99 -20.60 2.81 2.17
CA SER A 99 -21.82 3.50 2.59
C SER A 99 -23.00 3.14 1.68
N GLY A 100 -24.16 3.76 1.92
CA GLY A 100 -25.37 3.60 1.12
C GLY A 100 -26.09 2.26 1.34
N SER A 101 -27.17 2.06 0.60
CA SER A 101 -27.99 0.85 0.62
C SER A 101 -28.64 0.60 -0.75
N GLY A 102 -29.05 -0.65 -1.01
CA GLY A 102 -29.63 -1.03 -2.30
C GLY A 102 -28.73 -0.64 -3.48
N THR A 103 -29.28 0.06 -4.46
CA THR A 103 -28.54 0.55 -5.64
C THR A 103 -27.49 1.61 -5.32
N SER A 104 -27.57 2.28 -4.17
CA SER A 104 -26.55 3.23 -3.71
C SER A 104 -25.43 2.59 -2.89
N ARG A 105 -25.51 1.28 -2.60
CA ARG A 105 -24.52 0.57 -1.80
C ARG A 105 -23.15 0.62 -2.49
N THR A 106 -22.10 0.93 -1.75
CA THR A 106 -20.73 0.96 -2.28
C THR A 106 -20.35 -0.37 -2.93
N GLY A 107 -19.95 -0.29 -4.21
CA GLY A 107 -19.34 -1.37 -4.97
C GLY A 107 -17.82 -1.24 -4.98
N VAL A 108 -17.13 -2.35 -4.72
CA VAL A 108 -15.66 -2.44 -4.64
C VAL A 108 -15.16 -3.38 -5.72
N LEU A 109 -14.41 -2.84 -6.69
CA LEU A 109 -13.76 -3.62 -7.73
C LEU A 109 -12.53 -4.31 -7.17
N VAL A 110 -12.49 -5.64 -7.28
CA VAL A 110 -11.39 -6.49 -6.79
C VAL A 110 -10.92 -7.44 -7.89
N PRO A 111 -9.60 -7.72 -8.01
CA PRO A 111 -9.11 -8.61 -9.04
C PRO A 111 -9.58 -10.05 -8.80
N ILE A 112 -9.65 -10.85 -9.85
CA ILE A 112 -9.83 -12.30 -9.78
C ILE A 112 -8.73 -12.95 -10.64
N PRO A 113 -7.87 -13.80 -10.05
CA PRO A 113 -7.78 -14.17 -8.62
C PRO A 113 -7.23 -13.03 -7.73
N GLN A 114 -7.39 -13.15 -6.39
CA GLN A 114 -6.92 -12.14 -5.43
C GLN A 114 -6.50 -12.70 -4.07
N TYR A 115 -5.74 -11.90 -3.33
CA TYR A 115 -5.44 -12.11 -1.91
C TYR A 115 -6.72 -11.99 -1.06
N PRO A 116 -7.20 -13.06 -0.39
CA PRO A 116 -8.56 -13.17 0.18
C PRO A 116 -9.01 -12.08 1.16
N LEU A 117 -8.11 -11.24 1.67
CA LEU A 117 -8.43 -10.12 2.56
C LEU A 117 -9.53 -9.23 1.95
N TYR A 118 -9.44 -8.85 0.67
CA TYR A 118 -10.42 -7.92 0.11
C TYR A 118 -11.82 -8.50 0.07
N SER A 119 -11.99 -9.73 -0.40
CA SER A 119 -13.30 -10.38 -0.40
C SER A 119 -13.88 -10.53 1.01
N ALA A 120 -13.03 -10.86 1.99
CA ALA A 120 -13.46 -11.00 3.38
C ALA A 120 -13.92 -9.65 3.96
N THR A 121 -13.14 -8.59 3.76
CA THR A 121 -13.47 -7.24 4.25
C THR A 121 -14.69 -6.66 3.54
N VAL A 122 -14.83 -6.85 2.23
CA VAL A 122 -16.00 -6.40 1.48
C VAL A 122 -17.28 -7.07 2.01
N ALA A 123 -17.21 -8.37 2.30
CA ALA A 123 -18.33 -9.09 2.92
C ALA A 123 -18.60 -8.63 4.36
N GLU A 124 -17.57 -8.46 5.20
CA GLU A 124 -17.70 -7.96 6.59
C GLU A 124 -18.39 -6.60 6.64
N LEU A 125 -18.14 -5.75 5.63
CA LEU A 125 -18.71 -4.42 5.53
C LEU A 125 -20.03 -4.38 4.75
N ASP A 126 -20.64 -5.52 4.39
CA ASP A 126 -21.84 -5.61 3.56
C ASP A 126 -21.75 -4.80 2.24
N ALA A 127 -20.54 -4.62 1.69
CA ALA A 127 -20.33 -3.93 0.42
C ALA A 127 -20.53 -4.89 -0.76
N VAL A 128 -20.73 -4.34 -1.97
CA VAL A 128 -20.92 -5.17 -3.16
C VAL A 128 -19.58 -5.49 -3.80
N GLN A 129 -19.17 -6.75 -3.76
CA GLN A 129 -17.95 -7.21 -4.42
C GLN A 129 -18.13 -7.23 -5.94
N LEU A 130 -17.26 -6.53 -6.66
CA LEU A 130 -17.24 -6.46 -8.12
C LEU A 130 -15.95 -7.10 -8.64
N GLY A 131 -15.98 -8.41 -8.89
CA GLY A 131 -14.82 -9.14 -9.42
C GLY A 131 -14.51 -8.75 -10.87
N TYR A 132 -13.29 -8.28 -11.13
CA TYR A 132 -12.75 -8.11 -12.49
C TYR A 132 -11.68 -9.16 -12.77
N TYR A 133 -11.73 -9.79 -13.93
CA TYR A 133 -10.83 -10.88 -14.26
C TYR A 133 -9.51 -10.37 -14.84
N LEU A 134 -8.41 -10.88 -14.30
CA LEU A 134 -7.09 -10.68 -14.89
C LEU A 134 -6.93 -11.62 -16.09
N ALA A 135 -6.28 -11.15 -17.15
CA ALA A 135 -6.11 -11.92 -18.38
C ALA A 135 -4.97 -12.95 -18.23
N GLU A 136 -5.30 -14.18 -17.85
CA GLU A 136 -4.34 -15.29 -17.66
C GLU A 136 -3.40 -15.47 -18.87
N GLU A 137 -3.97 -15.51 -20.08
CA GLU A 137 -3.27 -15.65 -21.36
C GLU A 137 -2.31 -14.49 -21.67
N GLN A 138 -2.43 -13.37 -20.96
CA GLN A 138 -1.61 -12.17 -21.09
C GLN A 138 -0.84 -11.87 -19.80
N CYS A 139 -0.29 -12.92 -19.17
CA CYS A 139 0.49 -12.80 -17.94
C CYS A 139 -0.26 -12.11 -16.78
N TRP A 140 -1.57 -12.40 -16.68
CA TRP A 140 -2.46 -11.79 -15.67
C TRP A 140 -2.53 -10.26 -15.75
N ALA A 141 -2.40 -9.71 -16.97
CA ALA A 141 -2.56 -8.29 -17.20
C ALA A 141 -3.93 -7.78 -16.79
N LEU A 142 -3.97 -6.54 -16.30
CA LEU A 142 -5.20 -5.82 -16.01
C LEU A 142 -5.62 -5.04 -17.26
N GLU A 143 -6.85 -5.30 -17.74
CA GLU A 143 -7.41 -4.64 -18.91
C GLU A 143 -8.55 -3.68 -18.54
N VAL A 144 -8.46 -2.43 -19.00
CA VAL A 144 -9.50 -1.41 -18.76
C VAL A 144 -10.85 -1.81 -19.39
N ALA A 145 -10.83 -2.56 -20.49
CA ALA A 145 -12.05 -3.08 -21.12
C ALA A 145 -12.86 -3.99 -20.18
N GLU A 146 -12.17 -4.85 -19.43
CA GLU A 146 -12.80 -5.71 -18.42
C GLU A 146 -13.34 -4.89 -17.25
N LEU A 147 -12.56 -3.92 -16.75
CA LEU A 147 -13.04 -3.00 -15.70
C LEU A 147 -14.33 -2.29 -16.11
N ARG A 148 -14.38 -1.77 -17.34
CA ARG A 148 -15.55 -1.06 -17.87
C ARG A 148 -16.77 -1.99 -18.03
N ARG A 149 -16.54 -3.25 -18.44
CA ARG A 149 -17.59 -4.28 -18.54
C ARG A 149 -18.21 -4.59 -17.17
N VAL A 150 -17.37 -4.77 -16.14
CA VAL A 150 -17.83 -5.05 -14.77
C VAL A 150 -18.59 -3.85 -14.20
N LEU A 151 -18.03 -2.65 -14.33
CA LEU A 151 -18.63 -1.41 -13.82
C LEU A 151 -20.00 -1.14 -14.45
N THR A 152 -20.14 -1.33 -15.77
CA THR A 152 -21.41 -1.12 -16.49
C THR A 152 -22.52 -2.04 -15.98
N LYS A 153 -22.22 -3.31 -15.71
CA LYS A 153 -23.20 -4.25 -15.13
C LYS A 153 -23.55 -3.87 -13.69
N ALA A 154 -22.53 -3.50 -12.91
CA ALA A 154 -22.66 -3.19 -11.48
C ALA A 154 -23.58 -2.00 -11.18
N ARG A 155 -23.60 -0.99 -12.06
CA ARG A 155 -24.43 0.23 -11.92
C ARG A 155 -25.92 -0.04 -11.79
N GLN A 156 -26.38 -1.22 -12.22
CA GLN A 156 -27.79 -1.61 -12.12
C GLN A 156 -28.21 -1.94 -10.68
N HIS A 157 -27.26 -2.28 -9.81
CA HIS A 157 -27.56 -2.85 -8.49
C HIS A 157 -26.63 -2.35 -7.36
N CYS A 158 -25.66 -1.47 -7.65
CA CYS A 158 -24.80 -0.83 -6.65
C CYS A 158 -24.17 0.46 -7.21
N CYS A 159 -23.42 1.18 -6.38
CA CYS A 159 -22.64 2.35 -6.76
C CYS A 159 -21.14 2.02 -6.72
N PRO A 160 -20.52 1.65 -7.87
CA PRO A 160 -19.08 1.41 -7.93
C PRO A 160 -18.31 2.66 -7.52
N ARG A 161 -17.44 2.55 -6.51
CA ARG A 161 -16.70 3.71 -5.97
C ARG A 161 -15.24 3.42 -5.67
N VAL A 162 -14.86 2.16 -5.51
CA VAL A 162 -13.49 1.78 -5.11
C VAL A 162 -12.92 0.79 -6.11
N LEU A 163 -11.66 0.99 -6.52
CA LEU A 163 -10.91 0.05 -7.34
C LEU A 163 -9.64 -0.37 -6.61
N CYS A 164 -9.57 -1.65 -6.26
CA CYS A 164 -8.40 -2.27 -5.66
C CYS A 164 -7.49 -2.84 -6.75
N ILE A 165 -6.21 -2.48 -6.72
CA ILE A 165 -5.16 -3.06 -7.56
C ILE A 165 -4.10 -3.66 -6.64
N ILE A 166 -3.66 -4.88 -6.94
CA ILE A 166 -2.55 -5.55 -6.24
C ILE A 166 -1.38 -5.60 -7.22
N ASN A 167 -0.31 -4.85 -6.96
CA ASN A 167 0.84 -4.74 -7.85
C ASN A 167 2.17 -4.57 -7.06
N PRO A 168 3.09 -5.54 -7.11
CA PRO A 168 3.00 -6.85 -7.79
C PRO A 168 1.87 -7.74 -7.23
N GLY A 169 1.28 -8.56 -8.11
CA GLY A 169 0.06 -9.28 -7.78
C GLY A 169 0.26 -10.49 -6.86
N ASN A 170 -0.76 -10.78 -6.06
CA ASN A 170 -0.87 -11.96 -5.21
C ASN A 170 -2.27 -12.57 -5.42
N PRO A 171 -2.40 -13.83 -5.88
CA PRO A 171 -1.35 -14.86 -5.97
C PRO A 171 -0.57 -14.92 -7.30
N THR A 172 -0.86 -14.03 -8.24
CA THR A 172 -0.48 -14.18 -9.66
C THR A 172 0.95 -13.73 -10.00
N GLY A 173 1.61 -12.94 -9.16
CA GLY A 173 3.03 -12.56 -9.32
C GLY A 173 3.34 -11.62 -10.49
N GLN A 174 2.32 -11.14 -11.21
CA GLN A 174 2.49 -10.19 -12.30
C GLN A 174 2.92 -8.81 -11.79
N VAL A 175 3.63 -8.08 -12.66
CA VAL A 175 4.03 -6.69 -12.45
C VAL A 175 3.42 -5.86 -13.55
N GLN A 176 2.56 -4.90 -13.18
CA GLN A 176 1.87 -4.06 -14.15
C GLN A 176 2.84 -3.08 -14.82
N SER A 177 2.70 -2.92 -16.14
CA SER A 177 3.49 -1.93 -16.89
C SER A 177 3.07 -0.51 -16.53
N ARG A 178 3.97 0.46 -16.73
CA ARG A 178 3.67 1.89 -16.54
C ARG A 178 2.44 2.33 -17.37
N GLN A 179 2.32 1.82 -18.61
CA GLN A 179 1.18 2.12 -19.49
C GLN A 179 -0.14 1.60 -18.91
N CYS A 180 -0.17 0.36 -18.40
CA CYS A 180 -1.35 -0.19 -17.75
C CYS A 180 -1.77 0.67 -16.55
N ILE A 181 -0.81 1.09 -15.71
CA ILE A 181 -1.09 1.97 -14.56
C ILE A 181 -1.68 3.31 -15.00
N GLU A 182 -1.13 3.95 -16.06
CA GLU A 182 -1.69 5.19 -16.60
C GLU A 182 -3.13 5.01 -17.08
N ASP A 183 -3.41 3.92 -17.79
CA ASP A 183 -4.75 3.67 -18.34
C ASP A 183 -5.77 3.36 -17.24
N VAL A 184 -5.34 2.70 -16.16
CA VAL A 184 -6.14 2.52 -14.95
C VAL A 184 -6.41 3.86 -14.25
N ILE A 185 -5.42 4.75 -14.16
CA ILE A 185 -5.61 6.09 -13.57
C ILE A 185 -6.60 6.91 -14.41
N LYS A 186 -6.50 6.89 -15.75
CA LYS A 186 -7.47 7.56 -16.63
C LYS A 186 -8.87 7.01 -16.41
N PHE A 187 -9.01 5.68 -16.37
CA PHE A 187 -10.28 5.03 -16.10
C PHE A 187 -10.87 5.43 -14.73
N ALA A 188 -10.05 5.45 -13.67
CA ALA A 188 -10.51 5.86 -12.35
C ALA A 188 -10.90 7.34 -12.28
N TYR A 189 -10.20 8.21 -13.04
CA TYR A 189 -10.59 9.60 -13.20
C TYR A 189 -11.95 9.75 -13.91
N GLU A 190 -12.12 9.08 -15.06
CA GLU A 190 -13.37 9.11 -15.84
C GLU A 190 -14.59 8.62 -15.03
N GLU A 191 -14.39 7.56 -14.25
CA GLU A 191 -15.46 6.88 -13.53
C GLU A 191 -15.58 7.34 -12.07
N ASN A 192 -14.78 8.33 -11.67
CA ASN A 192 -14.70 8.86 -10.30
C ASN A 192 -14.55 7.75 -9.25
N LEU A 193 -13.51 6.94 -9.38
CA LEU A 193 -13.18 5.83 -8.47
C LEU A 193 -12.04 6.21 -7.54
N PHE A 194 -12.16 5.79 -6.28
CA PHE A 194 -11.08 5.80 -5.31
C PHE A 194 -10.12 4.64 -5.59
N LEU A 195 -8.85 4.95 -5.84
CA LEU A 195 -7.82 3.95 -6.09
C LEU A 195 -7.22 3.42 -4.79
N MET A 196 -7.24 2.10 -4.62
CA MET A 196 -6.53 1.39 -3.55
C MET A 196 -5.40 0.57 -4.19
N ALA A 197 -4.16 1.08 -4.12
CA ALA A 197 -2.98 0.44 -4.68
C ALA A 197 -2.22 -0.35 -3.61
N ASP A 198 -2.38 -1.67 -3.60
CA ASP A 198 -1.62 -2.57 -2.73
C ASP A 198 -0.26 -2.91 -3.36
N GLU A 199 0.77 -2.25 -2.82
CA GLU A 199 2.14 -2.26 -3.32
C GLU A 199 3.09 -2.96 -2.32
N VAL A 200 2.57 -3.91 -1.52
CA VAL A 200 3.36 -4.59 -0.46
C VAL A 200 4.51 -5.46 -1.01
N TYR A 201 4.46 -5.85 -2.28
CA TYR A 201 5.50 -6.64 -2.94
C TYR A 201 6.44 -5.80 -3.82
N GLN A 202 6.49 -4.47 -3.66
CA GLN A 202 7.23 -3.58 -4.56
C GLN A 202 8.72 -3.90 -4.74
N ASP A 203 9.35 -4.51 -3.73
CA ASP A 203 10.77 -4.93 -3.76
C ASP A 203 10.98 -6.33 -4.39
N ASN A 204 9.91 -7.07 -4.70
CA ASN A 204 9.95 -8.45 -5.17
C ASN A 204 9.74 -8.55 -6.70
N ILE A 205 10.61 -7.90 -7.46
CA ILE A 205 10.58 -7.91 -8.93
C ILE A 205 11.72 -8.80 -9.45
N TYR A 206 11.37 -9.85 -10.20
CA TYR A 206 12.35 -10.86 -10.64
C TYR A 206 12.48 -11.00 -12.15
N ALA A 207 11.40 -10.77 -12.89
CA ALA A 207 11.39 -10.93 -14.34
C ALA A 207 12.27 -9.86 -15.00
N GLU A 208 13.13 -10.28 -15.93
CA GLU A 208 13.96 -9.37 -16.71
C GLU A 208 13.08 -8.38 -17.49
N GLY A 209 13.49 -7.11 -17.52
CA GLY A 209 12.71 -6.03 -18.15
C GLY A 209 11.48 -5.56 -17.36
N SER A 210 11.11 -6.22 -16.25
CA SER A 210 10.08 -5.72 -15.35
C SER A 210 10.64 -4.70 -14.37
N ALA A 211 9.86 -3.67 -14.08
CA ALA A 211 10.16 -2.68 -13.06
C ALA A 211 8.90 -2.30 -12.30
N PHE A 212 9.05 -2.06 -11.01
CA PHE A 212 7.96 -1.52 -10.20
C PHE A 212 7.80 -0.02 -10.49
N TYR A 213 6.56 0.38 -10.80
CA TYR A 213 6.15 1.77 -10.86
C TYR A 213 5.03 1.97 -9.84
N SER A 214 5.21 2.92 -8.92
CA SER A 214 4.16 3.22 -7.95
C SER A 214 3.02 3.99 -8.62
N PHE A 215 1.78 3.74 -8.17
CA PHE A 215 0.62 4.54 -8.59
C PHE A 215 0.83 6.02 -8.26
N LYS A 216 1.47 6.33 -7.12
CA LYS A 216 1.82 7.70 -6.73
C LYS A 216 2.71 8.38 -7.77
N LYS A 217 3.78 7.71 -8.22
CA LYS A 217 4.71 8.26 -9.23
C LYS A 217 3.97 8.55 -10.53
N VAL A 218 3.27 7.54 -11.06
CA VAL A 218 2.58 7.66 -12.35
C VAL A 218 1.50 8.73 -12.29
N LEU A 219 0.65 8.73 -11.24
CA LEU A 219 -0.37 9.75 -11.04
C LEU A 219 0.21 11.18 -10.96
N SER A 220 1.35 11.34 -10.31
CA SER A 220 2.01 12.65 -10.19
C SER A 220 2.61 13.11 -11.52
N GLU A 221 3.23 12.20 -12.28
CA GLU A 221 3.80 12.47 -13.61
C GLU A 221 2.74 12.80 -14.66
N MET A 222 1.54 12.24 -14.54
CA MET A 222 0.41 12.58 -15.42
C MET A 222 -0.09 14.02 -15.23
N GLY A 223 0.21 14.66 -14.09
CA GLY A 223 -0.14 16.04 -13.80
C GLY A 223 -1.66 16.31 -13.75
N PRO A 224 -2.07 17.59 -13.64
CA PRO A 224 -3.47 17.97 -13.71
C PRO A 224 -4.11 17.63 -15.07
N PRO A 225 -5.39 17.20 -15.11
CA PRO A 225 -6.32 17.15 -13.99
C PRO A 225 -6.14 15.93 -13.06
N TYR A 226 -5.51 14.86 -13.54
CA TYR A 226 -5.42 13.58 -12.83
C TYR A 226 -4.84 13.72 -11.42
N SER A 227 -3.64 14.30 -11.31
CA SER A 227 -2.90 14.44 -10.05
C SER A 227 -3.57 15.35 -9.01
N LYS A 228 -4.65 16.06 -9.40
CA LYS A 228 -5.41 16.98 -8.55
C LYS A 228 -6.79 16.44 -8.17
N THR A 229 -7.27 15.40 -8.83
CA THR A 229 -8.65 14.92 -8.68
C THR A 229 -8.73 13.46 -8.28
N VAL A 230 -7.83 12.60 -8.77
CA VAL A 230 -7.89 11.17 -8.45
C VAL A 230 -7.52 10.95 -6.99
N GLU A 231 -8.42 10.29 -6.26
CA GLU A 231 -8.21 9.87 -4.88
C GLU A 231 -7.43 8.55 -4.87
N LEU A 232 -6.33 8.49 -4.11
CA LEU A 232 -5.41 7.34 -4.08
C LEU A 232 -4.97 7.04 -2.64
N ALA A 233 -5.09 5.78 -2.23
CA ALA A 233 -4.39 5.20 -1.09
C ALA A 233 -3.42 4.12 -1.57
N SER A 234 -2.12 4.30 -1.33
CA SER A 234 -1.08 3.30 -1.58
C SER A 234 -0.70 2.59 -0.28
N PHE A 235 -0.64 1.26 -0.31
CA PHE A 235 -0.34 0.44 0.86
C PHE A 235 1.04 -0.21 0.76
N HIS A 236 1.75 -0.25 1.88
CA HIS A 236 3.03 -0.93 2.03
C HIS A 236 3.06 -1.73 3.34
N SER A 237 3.93 -2.73 3.43
CA SER A 237 4.07 -3.56 4.61
C SER A 237 5.53 -3.93 4.84
N ILE A 238 5.90 -4.06 6.12
CA ILE A 238 7.21 -4.60 6.51
C ILE A 238 7.26 -6.12 6.48
N SER A 239 6.12 -6.81 6.28
CA SER A 239 6.05 -8.29 6.37
C SER A 239 6.47 -9.02 5.09
N LYS A 240 6.75 -8.30 4.00
CA LYS A 240 7.05 -8.84 2.66
C LYS A 240 8.43 -8.38 2.21
N GLY A 241 8.91 -8.90 1.08
CA GLY A 241 10.26 -8.61 0.61
C GLY A 241 11.34 -9.33 1.40
N PHE A 242 12.60 -9.00 1.08
CA PHE A 242 13.77 -9.50 1.80
C PHE A 242 13.85 -8.94 3.24
N MET A 243 13.13 -7.85 3.50
CA MET A 243 12.99 -7.21 4.81
C MET A 243 11.92 -7.87 5.68
N GLY A 244 11.10 -8.75 5.11
CA GLY A 244 10.01 -9.45 5.79
C GLY A 244 10.50 -10.40 6.87
N GLU A 245 10.38 -9.97 8.12
CA GLU A 245 10.60 -10.75 9.35
C GLU A 245 9.37 -10.74 10.26
#